data_AF-A0A2D4KBM2-F1
#
_entry.id   AF-A0A2D4KBM2-F1
#
_cell.length_a   1.000
_cell.length_b   1.000
_cell.length_c   1.000
_cell.angle_alpha   90.00
_cell.angle_beta   90.00
_cell.angle_gamma   90.00
#
_symmetry.space_group_name_H-M   'P 1'
#
loop_
_entity.id
_entity.type
_entity.pdbx_description
1 polymer ?
#
loop_
_entity_poly.entity_id
_entity_poly.type
_entity_poly.pdbx_seq_one_letter_code
_entity_poly.pdbx_strand_id
1 'polypeptide(L)'
;MRRTLDDDVFMPLYPKSVLENKNSGPYLFFQRQFWSSVKLLGNFLQWYGIFANKTLQELSIDGLLNRYILMAFQNSEYGDDSIKKAQNVINCFPKQWFTNLKGNKTVSHLENLCRYLVHLADTIYRNSIGSSDVEKRNSREHIKQIIKLLSSIRALDHAFTVANDHNVKELKNLSDGK
;
A
#
# COMPACT_ATOMS: atom_id res chain seq x y z
N MET A 1 -2.46 1.62 23.22
CA MET A 1 -2.08 1.31 21.82
C MET A 1 -1.35 -0.01 21.68
N ARG A 2 -0.25 -0.30 22.41
CA ARG A 2 0.41 -1.62 22.33
C ARG A 2 -0.52 -2.79 22.67
N ARG A 3 -1.21 -2.74 23.82
CA ARG A 3 -2.22 -3.75 24.19
C ARG A 3 -3.27 -3.98 23.09
N THR A 4 -3.74 -2.91 22.43
CA THR A 4 -4.68 -3.03 21.31
C THR A 4 -4.12 -3.87 20.15
N LEU A 5 -2.83 -3.75 19.85
CA LEU A 5 -2.20 -4.59 18.81
C LEU A 5 -2.12 -6.06 19.23
N ASP A 6 -1.83 -6.31 20.51
CA ASP A 6 -1.62 -7.66 21.03
C ASP A 6 -2.93 -8.40 21.29
N ASP A 7 -3.94 -7.68 21.78
CA ASP A 7 -5.19 -8.26 22.32
C ASP A 7 -6.38 -8.09 21.36
N ASP A 8 -6.43 -7.01 20.58
CA ASP A 8 -7.64 -6.62 19.83
C ASP A 8 -7.52 -6.76 18.30
N VAL A 9 -6.30 -6.83 17.74
CA VAL A 9 -6.09 -6.94 16.29
C VAL A 9 -6.05 -8.38 15.83
N PHE A 10 -7.01 -8.76 14.98
CA PHE A 10 -7.05 -10.07 14.36
C PHE A 10 -7.21 -9.95 12.84
N MET A 11 -6.22 -10.45 12.10
CA MET A 11 -6.29 -10.55 10.63
C MET A 11 -6.32 -12.02 10.21
N PRO A 12 -7.46 -12.53 9.70
CA PRO A 12 -7.53 -13.92 9.28
C PRO A 12 -6.74 -14.15 7.99
N LEU A 13 -6.04 -15.28 7.92
CA LEU A 13 -5.41 -15.76 6.70
C LEU A 13 -6.28 -16.87 6.11
N TYR A 14 -6.89 -16.59 4.97
CA TYR A 14 -7.71 -17.57 4.24
C TYR A 14 -7.01 -17.99 2.95
N PRO A 15 -7.18 -19.25 2.50
CA PRO A 15 -6.76 -19.66 1.17
C PRO A 15 -7.43 -18.78 0.10
N LYS A 16 -6.72 -18.50 -1.01
CA LYS A 16 -7.23 -17.67 -2.09
C LYS A 16 -8.57 -18.18 -2.65
N SER A 17 -8.72 -19.50 -2.80
CA SER A 17 -9.96 -20.15 -3.25
C SER A 17 -11.17 -19.84 -2.36
N VAL A 18 -10.95 -19.64 -1.06
CA VAL A 18 -12.03 -19.25 -0.11
C VAL A 18 -12.42 -17.78 -0.31
N LEU A 19 -11.48 -16.93 -0.73
CA LEU A 19 -11.69 -15.50 -0.95
C LEU A 19 -12.27 -15.17 -2.33
N GLU A 20 -12.24 -16.11 -3.29
CA GLU A 20 -12.83 -15.94 -4.63
C GLU A 20 -14.35 -15.70 -4.58
N ASN A 21 -15.05 -16.36 -3.65
CA ASN A 21 -16.47 -16.09 -3.42
C ASN A 21 -16.65 -14.84 -2.55
N LYS A 22 -16.88 -13.70 -3.20
CA LYS A 22 -17.08 -12.39 -2.55
C LYS A 22 -18.34 -12.30 -1.67
N ASN A 23 -19.25 -13.27 -1.77
CA ASN A 23 -20.45 -13.37 -0.91
C ASN A 23 -20.25 -14.33 0.27
N SER A 24 -19.09 -14.99 0.37
CA SER A 24 -18.83 -15.94 1.45
C SER A 24 -18.60 -15.25 2.79
N GLY A 25 -19.01 -15.93 3.88
CA GLY A 25 -18.75 -15.47 5.24
C GLY A 25 -17.27 -15.16 5.52
N PRO A 26 -16.32 -16.03 5.13
CA PRO A 26 -14.89 -15.78 5.27
C PRO A 26 -14.42 -14.52 4.54
N TYR A 27 -14.81 -14.31 3.28
CA TYR A 27 -14.45 -13.11 2.53
C TYR A 27 -14.97 -11.85 3.22
N LEU A 28 -16.25 -11.82 3.58
CA LEU A 28 -16.88 -10.66 4.23
C LEU A 28 -16.23 -10.37 5.59
N PHE A 29 -15.89 -11.40 6.37
CA PHE A 29 -15.19 -11.24 7.64
C PHE A 29 -13.77 -10.70 7.44
N PHE A 30 -13.02 -11.23 6.46
CA PHE A 30 -11.70 -10.71 6.08
C PHE A 30 -11.75 -9.23 5.70
N GLN A 31 -12.70 -8.82 4.85
CA GLN A 31 -12.85 -7.40 4.49
C GLN A 31 -13.13 -6.52 5.71
N ARG A 32 -13.99 -6.97 6.63
CA ARG A 32 -14.25 -6.23 7.88
C ARG A 32 -13.00 -6.06 8.72
N GLN A 33 -12.23 -7.14 8.92
CA GLN A 33 -10.99 -7.07 9.71
C GLN A 33 -9.92 -6.18 9.05
N PHE A 34 -9.81 -6.25 7.72
CA PHE A 34 -8.95 -5.35 6.95
C PHE A 34 -9.30 -3.88 7.21
N TRP A 35 -10.56 -3.50 7.00
CA TRP A 35 -10.98 -2.11 7.18
C TRP A 35 -10.94 -1.64 8.64
N SER A 36 -11.20 -2.51 9.61
CA SER A 36 -10.98 -2.21 11.02
C SER A 36 -9.51 -1.91 11.31
N SER A 37 -8.58 -2.68 10.74
CA SER A 37 -7.14 -2.45 10.88
C SER A 37 -6.70 -1.13 10.24
N VAL A 38 -7.23 -0.78 9.07
CA VAL A 38 -6.94 0.51 8.41
C VAL A 38 -7.48 1.69 9.24
N LYS A 39 -8.68 1.57 9.82
CA LYS A 39 -9.22 2.60 10.73
C LYS A 39 -8.34 2.77 11.97
N LEU A 40 -7.89 1.66 12.57
CA LEU A 40 -6.98 1.69 13.71
C LEU A 40 -5.64 2.36 13.36
N LEU A 41 -5.10 2.08 12.17
CA LEU A 41 -3.91 2.76 11.67
C LEU A 41 -4.11 4.29 11.62
N GLY A 42 -5.24 4.75 11.07
CA GLY A 42 -5.61 6.16 11.09
C GLY A 42 -5.66 6.73 12.52
N ASN A 43 -6.30 6.02 13.45
CA ASN A 43 -6.40 6.44 14.86
C ASN A 43 -5.02 6.55 15.53
N PHE A 44 -4.10 5.61 15.25
CA PHE A 44 -2.73 5.70 15.79
C PHE A 44 -2.01 6.91 15.23
N LEU A 45 -2.13 7.16 13.93
CA LEU A 45 -1.42 8.25 13.24
C LEU A 45 -1.96 9.64 13.56
N GLN A 46 -3.18 9.76 14.11
CA GLN A 46 -3.69 11.02 14.67
C GLN A 46 -2.85 11.55 15.84
N TRP A 47 -2.05 10.70 16.49
CA TRP A 47 -1.13 11.13 17.55
C TRP A 47 0.21 11.70 17.04
N TYR A 48 0.31 11.93 15.73
CA TYR A 48 1.43 12.66 15.13
C TYR A 48 1.59 14.05 15.78
N GLY A 49 2.84 14.43 16.07
CA GLY A 49 3.16 15.68 16.76
C GLY A 49 3.03 15.62 18.28
N ILE A 50 2.40 14.58 18.82
CA ILE A 50 2.37 14.29 20.27
C ILE A 50 3.44 13.25 20.63
N PHE A 51 3.47 12.12 19.91
CA PHE A 51 4.53 11.14 20.08
C PHE A 51 5.75 11.45 19.21
N ALA A 52 6.92 10.96 19.67
CA ALA A 52 8.10 10.91 18.82
C ALA A 52 7.82 10.08 17.56
N ASN A 53 8.20 10.62 16.39
CA ASN A 53 7.95 9.98 15.10
C ASN A 53 8.43 8.52 15.06
N LYS A 54 9.62 8.24 15.61
CA LYS A 54 10.17 6.89 15.69
C LYS A 54 9.22 5.93 16.42
N THR A 55 8.76 6.30 17.62
CA THR A 55 7.84 5.47 18.41
C THR A 55 6.51 5.27 17.70
N LEU A 56 5.99 6.32 17.07
CA LEU A 56 4.74 6.22 16.32
C LEU A 56 4.89 5.32 15.08
N GLN A 57 6.01 5.40 14.36
CA GLN A 57 6.32 4.53 13.23
C GLN A 57 6.51 3.08 13.65
N GLU A 58 7.27 2.79 14.71
CA GLU A 58 7.42 1.44 15.26
C GLU A 58 6.07 0.83 15.63
N LEU A 59 5.20 1.61 16.27
CA LEU A 59 3.89 1.13 16.69
C LEU A 59 2.92 0.94 15.51
N SER A 60 2.81 1.93 14.63
CA SER A 60 1.78 1.97 13.58
C SER A 60 2.22 1.27 12.29
N ILE A 61 3.48 1.44 11.89
CA ILE A 61 3.99 0.82 10.68
C ILE A 61 4.46 -0.60 11.00
N ASP A 62 5.40 -0.77 11.92
CA ASP A 62 5.94 -2.12 12.17
C ASP A 62 4.92 -3.00 12.91
N GLY A 63 4.29 -2.45 13.94
CA GLY A 63 3.34 -3.16 14.79
C GLY A 63 1.99 -3.47 14.14
N LEU A 64 1.52 -2.66 13.18
CA LEU A 64 0.20 -2.83 12.56
C LEU A 64 0.26 -3.06 11.05
N LEU A 65 0.83 -2.13 10.30
CA LEU A 65 0.87 -2.22 8.83
C LEU A 65 1.66 -3.44 8.36
N ASN A 66 2.91 -3.57 8.80
CA ASN A 66 3.81 -4.65 8.40
C ASN A 66 3.36 -6.00 8.94
N ARG A 67 2.88 -6.02 10.20
CA ARG A 67 2.48 -7.26 10.88
C ARG A 67 1.14 -7.81 10.45
N TYR A 68 0.15 -6.98 10.08
CA TYR A 68 -1.22 -7.45 9.81
C TYR A 68 -1.74 -7.01 8.44
N ILE A 69 -1.66 -5.72 8.12
CA ILE A 69 -2.30 -5.16 6.92
C ILE A 69 -1.59 -5.63 5.64
N LEU A 70 -0.24 -5.67 5.61
CA LEU A 70 0.52 -6.17 4.46
C LEU A 70 0.30 -7.66 4.18
N MET A 71 0.11 -8.47 5.22
CA MET A 71 -0.24 -9.89 5.01
C MET A 71 -1.61 -10.04 4.36
N ALA A 72 -2.57 -9.17 4.70
CA ALA A 72 -3.87 -9.15 4.06
C ALA A 72 -3.79 -8.74 2.57
N PHE A 73 -2.92 -7.80 2.24
CA PHE A 73 -2.68 -7.41 0.84
C PHE A 73 -2.18 -8.58 -0.02
N GLN A 74 -1.29 -9.43 0.50
CA GLN A 74 -0.78 -10.61 -0.23
C GLN A 74 -1.86 -11.66 -0.56
N ASN A 75 -2.99 -11.62 0.15
CA ASN A 75 -4.13 -12.52 -0.06
C ASN A 75 -5.25 -11.90 -0.91
N SER A 76 -5.11 -10.64 -1.33
CA SER A 76 -6.12 -9.93 -2.12
C SER A 76 -5.92 -10.11 -3.63
N GLU A 77 -6.98 -9.91 -4.41
CA GLU A 77 -6.91 -9.88 -5.87
C GLU A 77 -6.05 -8.71 -6.36
N TYR A 78 -5.27 -8.92 -7.42
CA TYR A 78 -4.46 -7.88 -8.04
C TYR A 78 -5.31 -7.03 -8.98
N GLY A 79 -5.36 -5.72 -8.76
CA GLY A 79 -6.16 -4.79 -9.57
C GLY A 79 -6.69 -3.60 -8.77
N ASP A 80 -7.81 -3.05 -9.23
CA ASP A 80 -8.41 -1.82 -8.70
C ASP A 80 -8.70 -1.87 -7.19
N ASP A 81 -9.21 -2.99 -6.66
CA ASP A 81 -9.45 -3.15 -5.21
C ASP A 81 -8.16 -3.00 -4.38
N SER A 82 -7.09 -3.69 -4.80
CA SER A 82 -5.79 -3.62 -4.13
C SER A 82 -5.17 -2.22 -4.19
N ILE A 83 -5.33 -1.51 -5.31
CA ILE A 83 -4.86 -0.13 -5.47
C ILE A 83 -5.65 0.82 -4.56
N LYS A 84 -6.99 0.69 -4.53
CA LYS A 84 -7.85 1.48 -3.64
C LYS A 84 -7.53 1.25 -2.18
N LYS A 85 -7.29 0.00 -1.77
CA LYS A 85 -6.87 -0.34 -0.41
C LYS A 85 -5.52 0.29 -0.07
N ALA A 86 -4.54 0.18 -0.96
CA ALA A 86 -3.23 0.81 -0.77
C ALA A 86 -3.33 2.34 -0.67
N GLN A 87 -4.16 2.97 -1.51
CA GLN A 87 -4.43 4.40 -1.43
C GLN A 87 -5.01 4.80 -0.07
N ASN A 88 -5.96 4.03 0.47
CA ASN A 88 -6.55 4.32 1.78
C ASN A 88 -5.51 4.20 2.92
N VAL A 89 -4.64 3.19 2.88
CA VAL A 89 -3.53 3.06 3.84
C VAL A 89 -2.59 4.26 3.74
N ILE A 90 -2.20 4.64 2.52
CA ILE A 90 -1.30 5.79 2.30
C ILE A 90 -1.93 7.10 2.78
N ASN A 91 -3.24 7.27 2.58
CA ASN A 91 -3.97 8.47 3.03
C ASN A 91 -3.99 8.63 4.56
N CYS A 92 -3.71 7.58 5.33
CA CYS A 92 -3.59 7.68 6.79
C CYS A 92 -2.29 8.37 7.24
N PHE A 93 -1.23 8.38 6.41
CA PHE A 93 0.08 8.87 6.84
C PHE A 93 0.13 10.39 7.00
N PRO A 94 0.78 10.90 8.06
CA PRO A 94 1.07 12.33 8.18
C PRO A 94 1.91 12.81 6.99
N LYS A 95 1.38 13.75 6.20
CA LYS A 95 2.07 14.28 5.01
C LYS A 95 3.44 14.87 5.35
N GLN A 96 3.59 15.40 6.57
CA GLN A 96 4.81 16.00 7.10
C GLN A 96 5.97 15.00 7.23
N TRP A 97 5.70 13.68 7.27
CA TRP A 97 6.77 12.68 7.21
C TRP A 97 7.55 12.71 5.89
N PHE A 98 6.97 13.31 4.85
CA PHE A 98 7.49 13.28 3.48
C PHE A 98 8.00 14.63 2.97
N THR A 99 7.69 15.74 3.63
CA THR A 99 7.95 17.09 3.10
C THR A 99 9.44 17.45 3.01
N ASN A 100 10.26 16.96 3.94
CA ASN A 100 11.69 17.34 4.06
C ASN A 100 12.65 16.18 3.78
N LEU A 101 12.19 15.14 3.08
CA LEU A 101 13.03 14.01 2.73
C LEU A 101 14.00 14.38 1.61
N LYS A 102 15.30 14.25 1.89
CA LYS A 102 16.38 14.43 0.93
C LYS A 102 16.61 13.15 0.12
N GLY A 103 16.88 13.30 -1.17
CA GLY A 103 17.10 12.19 -2.09
C GLY A 103 15.82 11.52 -2.54
N ASN A 104 15.93 10.26 -2.96
CA ASN A 104 14.87 9.53 -3.65
C ASN A 104 14.17 8.47 -2.78
N LYS A 105 14.60 8.31 -1.52
CA LYS A 105 14.08 7.28 -0.61
C LYS A 105 13.06 7.86 0.36
N THR A 106 12.03 7.07 0.65
CA THR A 106 11.02 7.38 1.68
C THR A 106 11.52 7.05 3.09
N VAL A 107 10.63 7.20 4.09
CA VAL A 107 10.82 6.73 5.47
C VAL A 107 11.11 5.22 5.48
N SER A 108 12.19 4.81 6.15
CA SER A 108 12.69 3.42 6.13
C SER A 108 11.66 2.37 6.54
N HIS A 109 10.78 2.68 7.50
CA HIS A 109 9.73 1.77 7.97
C HIS A 109 8.72 1.38 6.86
N LEU A 110 8.58 2.20 5.80
CA LEU A 110 7.64 1.97 4.70
C LEU A 110 8.20 1.08 3.58
N GLU A 111 9.43 0.57 3.70
CA GLU A 111 10.08 -0.23 2.65
C GLU A 111 9.24 -1.45 2.24
N ASN A 112 8.60 -2.13 3.19
CA ASN A 112 7.75 -3.30 2.89
C ASN A 112 6.51 -2.92 2.08
N LEU A 113 5.90 -1.76 2.38
CA LEU A 113 4.78 -1.24 1.58
C LEU A 113 5.24 -0.87 0.16
N CYS A 114 6.42 -0.29 0.03
CA CYS A 114 6.97 0.05 -1.28
C CYS A 114 7.22 -1.20 -2.14
N ARG A 115 7.84 -2.24 -1.55
CA ARG A 115 8.05 -3.53 -2.22
C ARG A 115 6.74 -4.18 -2.64
N TYR A 116 5.71 -4.10 -1.78
CA TYR A 116 4.38 -4.59 -2.13
C TYR A 116 3.81 -3.84 -3.35
N LEU A 117 3.93 -2.51 -3.41
CA LEU A 117 3.44 -1.71 -4.53
C LEU A 117 4.18 -2.03 -5.84
N VAL A 118 5.51 -2.19 -5.79
CA VAL A 118 6.31 -2.65 -6.94
C VAL A 118 5.82 -4.02 -7.41
N HIS A 119 5.67 -4.96 -6.48
CA HIS A 119 5.16 -6.30 -6.79
C HIS A 119 3.74 -6.29 -7.37
N LEU A 120 2.86 -5.40 -6.89
CA LEU A 120 1.52 -5.22 -7.42
C LEU A 120 1.56 -4.73 -8.87
N ALA A 121 2.42 -3.77 -9.19
CA ALA A 121 2.60 -3.29 -10.57
C ALA A 121 3.11 -4.41 -11.49
N ASP A 122 4.12 -5.16 -11.05
CA ASP A 122 4.67 -6.28 -11.82
C ASP A 122 3.64 -7.36 -12.09
N THR A 123 2.84 -7.70 -11.08
CA THR A 123 1.79 -8.72 -11.21
C THR A 123 0.70 -8.26 -12.18
N ILE A 124 0.26 -7.01 -12.08
CA ILE A 124 -0.72 -6.43 -13.01
C ILE A 124 -0.19 -6.43 -14.45
N TYR A 125 1.08 -6.05 -14.64
CA TYR A 125 1.70 -6.08 -15.96
C TYR A 125 1.74 -7.49 -16.53
N ARG A 126 2.25 -8.47 -15.76
CA ARG A 126 2.33 -9.88 -16.18
C ARG A 126 0.96 -10.45 -16.57
N ASN A 127 -0.07 -10.15 -15.79
CA ASN A 127 -1.43 -10.63 -16.06
C ASN A 127 -2.05 -9.99 -17.31
N SER A 128 -1.52 -8.86 -17.79
CA SER A 128 -1.97 -8.20 -19.02
C SER A 128 -1.29 -8.73 -20.30
N ILE A 129 -0.26 -9.56 -20.17
CA ILE A 129 0.43 -10.13 -21.33
C ILE A 129 -0.53 -11.10 -22.04
N GLY A 130 -0.75 -10.88 -23.33
CA GLY A 130 -1.68 -11.69 -24.12
C GLY A 130 -3.17 -11.39 -23.89
N SER A 131 -3.50 -10.41 -23.04
CA SER A 131 -4.88 -9.97 -22.82
C SER A 131 -5.39 -9.06 -23.95
N SER A 132 -6.67 -8.72 -23.92
CA SER A 132 -7.27 -7.78 -24.87
C SER A 132 -6.61 -6.39 -24.78
N ASP A 133 -6.72 -5.59 -25.85
CA ASP A 133 -6.17 -4.22 -25.87
C ASP A 133 -6.80 -3.32 -24.80
N VAL A 134 -8.06 -3.56 -24.46
CA VAL A 134 -8.77 -2.86 -23.38
C VAL A 134 -8.15 -3.19 -22.02
N GLU A 135 -7.89 -4.46 -21.74
CA GLU A 135 -7.26 -4.91 -20.48
C GLU A 135 -5.81 -4.42 -20.37
N LYS A 136 -5.05 -4.39 -21.46
CA LYS A 136 -3.70 -3.81 -21.48
C LYS A 136 -3.73 -2.32 -21.15
N ARG A 137 -4.70 -1.58 -21.71
CA ARG A 137 -4.88 -0.15 -21.40
C ARG A 137 -5.22 0.05 -19.92
N ASN A 138 -6.16 -0.74 -19.38
CA ASN A 138 -6.53 -0.67 -17.97
C ASN A 138 -5.35 -0.99 -17.05
N SER A 139 -4.58 -2.02 -17.38
CA SER A 139 -3.38 -2.41 -16.63
C SER A 139 -2.33 -1.31 -16.62
N ARG A 140 -2.14 -0.62 -17.75
CA ARG A 140 -1.25 0.55 -17.82
C ARG A 140 -1.72 1.70 -16.93
N GLU A 141 -3.02 1.98 -16.89
CA GLU A 141 -3.58 3.01 -15.99
C GLU A 141 -3.43 2.63 -14.52
N HIS A 142 -3.62 1.37 -14.16
CA HIS A 142 -3.33 0.85 -12.82
C HIS A 142 -1.85 1.03 -12.43
N ILE A 143 -0.91 0.73 -13.33
CA ILE A 143 0.52 0.92 -13.08
C ILE A 143 0.84 2.41 -12.85
N LYS A 144 0.23 3.32 -13.63
CA LYS A 144 0.36 4.78 -13.40
C LYS A 144 -0.16 5.19 -12.02
N GLN A 145 -1.28 4.62 -11.56
CA GLN A 145 -1.80 4.89 -10.22
C GLN A 145 -0.83 4.41 -9.14
N ILE A 146 -0.23 3.22 -9.30
CA ILE A 146 0.78 2.71 -8.35
C ILE A 146 2.02 3.61 -8.30
N ILE A 147 2.47 4.10 -9.46
CA ILE A 147 3.57 5.07 -9.53
C ILE A 147 3.21 6.36 -8.76
N LYS A 148 1.97 6.85 -8.89
CA LYS A 148 1.48 8.01 -8.13
C LYS A 148 1.43 7.72 -6.62
N LEU A 149 1.03 6.52 -6.22
CA LEU A 149 1.05 6.09 -4.81
C LEU A 149 2.46 6.13 -4.23
N LEU A 150 3.43 5.49 -4.90
CA LEU A 150 4.85 5.53 -4.49
C LEU A 150 5.38 6.96 -4.40
N SER A 151 5.04 7.80 -5.38
CA SER A 151 5.45 9.21 -5.40
C SER A 151 4.84 10.02 -4.25
N SER A 152 3.59 9.74 -3.86
CA SER A 152 2.89 10.45 -2.80
C SER A 152 3.51 10.24 -1.41
N ILE A 153 4.19 9.11 -1.21
CA ILE A 153 4.99 8.82 -0.02
C ILE A 153 6.49 9.07 -0.24
N ARG A 154 6.88 9.77 -1.31
CA ARG A 154 8.28 10.09 -1.65
C ARG A 154 9.20 8.87 -1.82
N ALA A 155 8.64 7.72 -2.19
CA ALA A 155 9.42 6.54 -2.60
C ALA A 155 9.79 6.64 -4.09
N LEU A 156 10.58 7.66 -4.44
CA LEU A 156 10.88 8.00 -5.83
C LEU A 156 11.76 6.97 -6.52
N ASP A 157 12.71 6.36 -5.80
CA ASP A 157 13.53 5.27 -6.32
C ASP A 157 12.67 4.11 -6.82
N HIS A 158 11.73 3.65 -6.00
CA HIS A 158 10.78 2.61 -6.37
C HIS A 158 9.83 3.06 -7.49
N ALA A 159 9.37 4.31 -7.47
CA ALA A 159 8.54 4.86 -8.52
C ALA A 159 9.27 4.84 -9.88
N PHE A 160 10.52 5.29 -9.92
CA PHE A 160 11.35 5.30 -11.13
C PHE A 160 11.61 3.88 -11.65
N THR A 161 11.88 2.91 -10.76
CA THR A 161 12.02 1.50 -11.14
C THR A 161 10.76 1.01 -11.87
N VAL A 162 9.58 1.17 -11.27
CA VAL A 162 8.31 0.74 -11.88
C VAL A 162 8.05 1.45 -13.21
N ALA A 163 8.33 2.75 -13.30
CA ALA A 163 8.13 3.49 -14.54
C ALA A 163 9.05 3.02 -15.68
N ASN A 164 10.32 2.73 -15.36
CA ASN A 164 11.29 2.24 -16.34
C ASN A 164 10.93 0.83 -16.80
N ASP A 165 10.69 -0.09 -15.86
CA ASP A 165 10.40 -1.49 -16.14
C ASP A 165 9.13 -1.66 -16.99
N HIS A 166 8.13 -0.78 -16.78
CA HIS A 166 6.84 -0.83 -17.47
C HIS A 166 6.67 0.25 -18.56
N ASN A 167 7.74 0.93 -18.96
CA ASN A 167 7.76 1.96 -20.03
C ASN A 167 6.70 3.07 -19.87
N VAL A 168 6.54 3.58 -18.64
CA VAL A 168 5.63 4.68 -18.29
C VAL A 168 6.42 6.00 -18.22
N LYS A 169 6.18 6.91 -19.17
CA LYS A 169 6.98 8.15 -19.35
C LYS A 169 6.64 9.30 -18.37
N GLU A 170 5.61 9.15 -17.53
CA GLU A 170 5.01 10.27 -16.76
C GLU A 170 5.83 10.78 -15.57
N LEU A 171 6.96 10.16 -15.21
CA LEU A 171 7.72 10.53 -14.00
C LEU A 171 8.75 11.65 -14.15
N LYS A 172 9.06 12.11 -15.37
CA LYS A 172 10.09 13.14 -15.58
C LYS A 172 9.80 14.50 -14.92
N ASN A 173 8.57 14.72 -14.42
CA ASN A 173 8.14 16.01 -13.87
C ASN A 173 8.04 16.03 -12.32
N LEU A 174 8.40 14.95 -11.62
CA LEU A 174 8.31 14.86 -10.15
C LEU A 174 9.61 15.23 -9.41
N SER A 175 10.70 15.49 -10.14
CA SER A 175 11.99 15.91 -9.59
C SER A 175 12.09 17.41 -9.30
N ASP A 176 11.14 18.23 -9.77
CA ASP A 176 11.21 19.70 -9.67
C ASP A 176 10.27 20.27 -8.60
N GLY A 177 10.19 19.59 -7.45
CA GLY A 177 9.65 20.19 -6.22
C GLY A 177 10.76 20.95 -5.50
N LYS A 178 10.90 22.24 -5.81
CA LYS A 178 11.69 23.21 -5.04
C LYS A 178 11.24 23.27 -3.58
#